data_AF-A0A397UU84-F1
#
_entry.id   AF-A0A397UU84-F1
#
_cell.length_a   1.000
_cell.length_b   1.000
_cell.length_c   1.000
_cell.angle_alpha   90.00
_cell.angle_beta   90.00
_cell.angle_gamma   90.00
#
_symmetry.space_group_name_H-M   'P 1'
#
loop_
_entity.id
_entity.type
_entity.pdbx_description
1 polymer ?
#
loop_
_entity_poly.entity_id
_entity_poly.type
_entity_poly.pdbx_seq_one_letter_code
_entity_poly.pdbx_strand_id
1 'polypeptide(L)'
;MYIEILTKVLYFIQCRKGANLELDPAKFKHIIKAINLQLKGFFNYLMNAIIPKERSAYNVNESIKSIVGLCYMLAGLRNKFVNQHKLEVGLYLMTSGATWEAINMMSTLGYLVCAKTVEEYRKQFQKKHSTKIENHFIENKNLFHSYNIDDYYAIYENRRPDTVLTSTANHFATCVGKPVIEHFSVQLNLMEYLFIIRKTSKHQKSAGI
;
A
#
# COMPACT_ATOMS: atom_id res chain seq x y z
N MET A 1 -13.63 -0.82 24.63
CA MET A 1 -13.88 0.46 25.35
C MET A 1 -12.61 1.03 26.03
N TYR A 2 -12.03 0.38 27.05
CA TYR A 2 -10.87 0.96 27.79
C TYR A 2 -9.59 1.14 26.97
N ILE A 3 -9.22 0.19 26.11
CA ILE A 3 -8.06 0.31 25.21
C ILE A 3 -8.22 1.50 24.26
N GLU A 4 -9.43 1.70 23.74
CA GLU A 4 -9.69 2.84 22.86
C GLU A 4 -9.47 4.19 23.58
N ILE A 5 -9.95 4.30 24.81
CA ILE A 5 -9.79 5.52 25.62
C ILE A 5 -8.31 5.72 25.97
N LEU A 6 -7.62 4.67 26.41
CA LEU A 6 -6.19 4.69 26.73
C LEU A 6 -5.36 5.18 25.54
N THR A 7 -5.55 4.59 24.37
CA THR A 7 -4.78 4.93 23.16
C THR A 7 -5.02 6.36 22.70
N LYS A 8 -6.26 6.88 22.82
CA LYS A 8 -6.57 8.31 22.59
C LYS A 8 -5.86 9.24 23.59
N VAL A 9 -5.85 8.87 24.87
CA VAL A 9 -5.16 9.64 25.93
C VAL A 9 -3.65 9.67 25.69
N LEU A 10 -3.04 8.51 25.41
CA LEU A 10 -1.60 8.42 25.15
C LEU A 10 -1.18 9.19 23.89
N TYR A 11 -1.99 9.11 22.83
CA TYR A 11 -1.77 9.91 21.62
C TYR A 11 -1.82 11.41 21.91
N PHE A 12 -2.80 11.87 22.69
CA PHE A 12 -2.91 13.27 23.08
C PHE A 12 -1.68 13.77 23.85
N ILE A 13 -1.18 12.98 24.81
CA ILE A 13 0.03 13.31 25.57
C ILE A 13 1.24 13.45 24.64
N GLN A 14 1.44 12.49 23.74
CA GLN A 14 2.60 12.48 22.84
C GLN A 14 2.53 13.61 21.81
N CYS A 15 1.38 13.81 21.16
CA CYS A 15 1.27 14.76 20.05
C CYS A 15 1.00 16.21 20.48
N ARG A 16 0.22 16.45 21.54
CA ARG A 16 -0.11 17.83 21.96
C ARG A 16 0.78 18.39 23.05
N LYS A 17 1.31 17.55 23.94
CA LYS A 17 2.19 18.01 25.03
C LYS A 17 3.67 17.90 24.69
N GLY A 18 4.03 17.27 23.56
CA GLY A 18 5.42 17.00 23.18
C GLY A 18 6.19 16.23 24.25
N ALA A 19 5.47 15.50 25.12
CA ALA A 19 6.05 14.90 26.30
C ALA A 19 6.78 13.61 25.94
N ASN A 20 7.97 13.42 26.53
CA ASN A 20 8.68 12.14 26.47
C ASN A 20 7.84 11.02 27.08
N LEU A 21 8.15 9.77 26.69
CA LEU A 21 7.51 8.59 27.25
C LEU A 21 7.71 8.54 28.76
N GLU A 22 6.63 8.66 29.53
CA GLU A 22 6.65 8.42 30.97
C GLU A 22 6.60 6.92 31.21
N LEU A 23 7.72 6.37 31.68
CA LEU A 23 7.90 4.95 31.94
C LEU A 23 7.78 4.61 33.44
N ASP A 24 7.80 5.61 34.32
CA ASP A 24 7.54 5.37 35.74
C ASP A 24 6.07 4.97 35.95
N PRO A 25 5.78 3.79 36.50
CA PRO A 25 4.40 3.31 36.60
C PRO A 25 3.49 4.14 37.49
N ALA A 26 4.03 4.74 38.55
CA ALA A 26 3.24 5.55 39.48
C ALA A 26 2.82 6.86 38.81
N LYS A 27 3.77 7.54 38.15
CA LYS A 27 3.51 8.74 37.34
C LYS A 27 2.59 8.43 36.16
N PHE A 28 2.84 7.35 35.43
CA PHE A 28 2.00 6.90 34.33
C PHE A 28 0.53 6.74 34.75
N LYS A 29 0.30 6.01 35.85
CA LYS A 29 -1.04 5.81 36.43
C LYS A 29 -1.69 7.13 36.81
N HIS A 30 -0.93 8.06 37.40
CA HIS A 30 -1.42 9.38 37.78
C HIS A 30 -1.84 10.20 36.56
N ILE A 31 -0.98 10.27 35.53
CA ILE A 31 -1.22 11.04 34.29
C ILE A 31 -2.49 10.55 33.60
N ILE A 32 -2.62 9.23 33.42
CA ILE A 32 -3.76 8.66 32.72
C ILE A 32 -5.07 8.90 33.48
N LYS A 33 -5.04 8.71 34.80
CA LYS A 33 -6.20 8.98 35.67
C LYS A 33 -6.60 10.45 35.66
N ALA A 34 -5.62 11.36 35.66
CA ALA A 34 -5.86 12.80 35.64
C ALA A 34 -6.51 13.26 34.32
N ILE A 35 -6.14 12.65 33.20
CA ILE A 35 -6.69 13.02 31.88
C ILE A 35 -8.06 12.39 31.64
N ASN A 36 -8.29 11.15 32.09
CA ASN A 36 -9.59 10.50 31.92
C ASN A 36 -9.97 9.63 33.14
N LEU A 37 -11.01 10.06 33.85
CA LEU A 37 -11.53 9.38 35.04
C LEU A 37 -12.03 7.95 34.75
N GLN A 38 -12.47 7.64 33.52
CA GLN A 38 -12.90 6.29 33.16
C GLN A 38 -11.75 5.29 33.16
N LEU A 39 -10.50 5.74 33.06
CA LEU A 39 -9.33 4.87 33.18
C LEU A 39 -8.94 4.60 34.64
N LYS A 40 -9.69 5.12 35.62
CA LYS A 40 -9.50 4.82 37.04
C LYS A 40 -9.68 3.32 37.28
N GLY A 41 -8.68 2.69 37.90
CA GLY A 41 -8.71 1.25 38.18
C GLY A 41 -8.34 0.36 36.99
N PHE A 42 -8.37 0.85 35.76
CA PHE A 42 -8.00 0.07 34.57
C PHE A 42 -6.56 -0.46 34.64
N PHE A 43 -5.60 0.38 35.07
CA PHE A 43 -4.21 -0.05 35.22
C PHE A 43 -4.05 -1.12 36.33
N ASN A 44 -4.82 -1.01 37.43
CA ASN A 44 -4.83 -2.05 38.47
C ASN A 44 -5.42 -3.37 37.94
N TYR A 45 -6.47 -3.29 37.13
CA TYR A 45 -7.05 -4.44 36.48
C TYR A 45 -6.03 -5.14 35.56
N LEU A 46 -5.29 -4.38 34.74
CA LEU A 46 -4.22 -4.92 33.90
C LEU A 46 -3.11 -5.60 34.73
N MET A 47 -2.68 -4.97 35.82
CA MET A 47 -1.69 -5.57 36.73
C MET A 47 -2.20 -6.89 37.31
N ASN A 48 -3.44 -6.92 37.80
CA ASN A 48 -4.02 -8.13 38.39
C ASN A 48 -4.28 -9.25 37.37
N ALA A 49 -4.51 -8.90 36.10
CA ALA A 49 -4.74 -9.86 35.03
C ALA A 49 -3.44 -10.47 34.49
N ILE A 50 -2.34 -9.71 34.47
CA ILE A 50 -1.07 -10.12 33.83
C ILE A 50 -0.06 -10.64 34.85
N ILE A 51 -0.08 -10.14 36.09
CA ILE A 51 0.88 -10.51 37.13
C ILE A 51 0.29 -11.67 37.97
N PRO A 52 0.89 -12.87 37.97
CA PRO A 52 0.49 -13.98 38.83
C PRO A 52 0.65 -13.63 40.31
N LYS A 53 -0.22 -14.21 41.16
CA LYS A 53 -0.24 -13.92 42.61
C LYS A 53 0.99 -14.43 43.35
N GLU A 54 1.65 -15.48 42.88
CA GLU A 54 2.81 -16.08 43.57
C GLU A 54 4.18 -15.46 43.22
N ARG A 55 4.26 -14.26 42.62
CA ARG A 55 5.55 -13.66 42.23
C ARG A 55 6.27 -12.94 43.37
N SER A 56 7.61 -12.99 43.33
CA SER A 56 8.49 -12.19 44.20
C SER A 56 8.34 -10.69 43.92
N ALA A 57 8.57 -9.86 44.95
CA ALA A 57 8.39 -8.40 44.85
C ALA A 57 9.24 -7.74 43.74
N TYR A 58 10.47 -8.22 43.52
CA TYR A 58 11.33 -7.76 42.42
C TYR A 58 10.71 -8.06 41.05
N ASN A 59 10.23 -9.28 40.84
CA ASN A 59 9.59 -9.70 39.59
C ASN A 59 8.27 -8.95 39.35
N VAL A 60 7.56 -8.57 40.41
CA VAL A 60 6.35 -7.74 40.33
C VAL A 60 6.69 -6.36 39.78
N ASN A 61 7.72 -5.67 40.29
CA ASN A 61 8.06 -4.32 39.83
C ASN A 61 8.48 -4.28 38.35
N GLU A 62 9.28 -5.24 37.89
CA GLU A 62 9.63 -5.36 36.46
C GLU A 62 8.43 -5.70 35.59
N SER A 63 7.48 -6.48 36.11
CA SER A 63 6.22 -6.77 35.40
C SER A 63 5.38 -5.50 35.26
N ILE A 64 5.32 -4.65 36.28
CA ILE A 64 4.59 -3.38 36.23
C ILE A 64 5.20 -2.45 35.16
N LYS A 65 6.53 -2.33 35.07
CA LYS A 65 7.20 -1.57 34.00
C LYS A 65 6.86 -2.14 32.62
N SER A 66 6.87 -3.46 32.47
CA SER A 66 6.51 -4.14 31.23
C SER A 66 5.07 -3.84 30.80
N ILE A 67 4.13 -3.74 31.74
CA ILE A 67 2.73 -3.37 31.47
C ILE A 67 2.62 -1.94 30.94
N VAL A 68 3.41 -1.00 31.46
CA VAL A 68 3.50 0.36 30.90
C VAL A 68 3.99 0.30 29.46
N GLY A 69 5.04 -0.47 29.19
CA GLY A 69 5.54 -0.72 27.83
C GLY A 69 4.47 -1.30 26.90
N LEU A 70 3.70 -2.29 27.37
CA LEU A 70 2.57 -2.88 26.64
C LEU A 70 1.49 -1.84 26.30
N CYS A 71 1.17 -0.93 27.22
CA CYS A 71 0.21 0.14 26.97
C CYS A 71 0.65 1.05 25.81
N TYR A 72 1.93 1.43 25.78
CA TYR A 72 2.48 2.22 24.68
C TYR A 72 2.55 1.44 23.37
N MET A 73 2.90 0.15 23.41
CA MET A 73 2.89 -0.70 22.21
C MET A 73 1.48 -0.81 21.61
N LEU A 74 0.46 -1.05 22.43
CA LEU A 74 -0.94 -1.10 21.99
C LEU A 74 -1.40 0.24 21.41
N ALA A 75 -0.99 1.37 22.01
CA ALA A 75 -1.25 2.70 21.45
C ALA A 75 -0.56 2.93 20.11
N GLY A 76 0.72 2.60 20.01
CA GLY A 76 1.50 2.72 18.78
C GLY A 76 0.90 1.89 17.64
N LEU A 77 0.57 0.62 17.92
CA LEU A 77 -0.05 -0.29 16.95
C LEU A 77 -1.41 0.22 16.47
N ARG A 78 -2.29 0.62 17.40
CA ARG A 78 -3.61 1.16 17.03
C ARG A 78 -3.47 2.45 16.23
N ASN A 79 -2.62 3.37 16.65
CA ASN A 79 -2.42 4.64 15.95
C ASN A 79 -1.83 4.42 14.56
N LYS A 80 -0.91 3.47 14.41
CA LYS A 80 -0.40 3.07 13.09
C LYS A 80 -1.52 2.54 12.20
N PHE A 81 -2.37 1.65 12.71
CA PHE A 81 -3.49 1.10 11.94
C PHE A 81 -4.52 2.18 11.55
N VAL A 82 -4.90 3.04 12.50
CA VAL A 82 -5.83 4.15 12.24
C VAL A 82 -5.28 5.12 11.20
N ASN A 83 -4.00 5.51 11.32
CA ASN A 83 -3.38 6.43 10.37
C ASN A 83 -3.17 5.79 8.99
N GLN A 84 -2.80 4.50 8.94
CA GLN A 84 -2.68 3.76 7.70
C GLN A 84 -4.05 3.65 7.00
N HIS A 85 -5.11 3.29 7.73
CA HIS A 85 -6.45 3.22 7.18
C HIS A 85 -6.91 4.57 6.61
N LYS A 86 -6.68 5.67 7.34
CA LYS A 86 -6.95 7.04 6.86
C LYS A 86 -6.19 7.38 5.57
N LEU A 87 -4.96 6.89 5.44
CA LEU A 87 -4.16 7.07 4.23
C LEU A 87 -4.69 6.24 3.06
N GLU A 88 -5.06 4.98 3.28
CA GLU A 88 -5.65 4.09 2.26
C GLU A 88 -6.96 4.65 1.71
N VAL A 89 -7.84 5.15 2.58
CA VAL A 89 -9.07 5.84 2.17
C VAL A 89 -8.75 7.08 1.35
N GLY A 90 -7.76 7.89 1.78
CA GLY A 90 -7.30 9.07 1.03
C GLY A 90 -6.75 8.73 -0.35
N LEU A 91 -5.93 7.68 -0.45
CA LEU A 91 -5.40 7.16 -1.71
C LEU A 91 -6.53 6.72 -2.65
N TYR A 92 -7.47 5.92 -2.13
CA TYR A 92 -8.61 5.42 -2.90
C TYR A 92 -9.44 6.57 -3.49
N LEU A 93 -9.79 7.57 -2.68
CA LEU A 93 -10.56 8.73 -3.13
C LEU A 93 -9.81 9.55 -4.17
N MET A 94 -8.51 9.81 -3.94
CA MET A 94 -7.68 10.52 -4.93
C MET A 94 -7.61 9.75 -6.25
N THR A 95 -7.46 8.43 -6.23
CA THR A 95 -7.50 7.59 -7.45
C THR A 95 -8.88 7.53 -8.10
N SER A 96 -9.95 7.75 -7.34
CA SER A 96 -11.32 7.79 -7.82
C SER A 96 -11.71 9.16 -8.41
N GLY A 97 -10.78 10.11 -8.47
CA GLY A 97 -11.00 11.44 -9.01
C GLY A 97 -11.56 12.47 -8.02
N ALA A 98 -11.48 12.21 -6.71
CA ALA A 98 -11.86 13.20 -5.70
C ALA A 98 -10.95 14.44 -5.81
N THR A 99 -11.54 15.63 -5.68
CA THR A 99 -10.81 16.89 -5.73
C THR A 99 -9.93 17.08 -4.49
N TRP A 100 -8.89 17.89 -4.63
CA TRP A 100 -7.99 18.22 -3.52
C TRP A 100 -8.74 18.86 -2.34
N GLU A 101 -9.72 19.70 -2.64
CA GLU A 101 -10.58 20.39 -1.67
C GLU A 101 -11.47 19.38 -0.92
N ALA A 102 -12.09 18.43 -1.63
CA ALA A 102 -12.92 17.40 -1.02
C ALA A 102 -12.11 16.52 -0.05
N ILE A 103 -10.89 16.14 -0.45
CA ILE A 103 -9.99 15.37 0.41
C ILE A 103 -9.60 16.20 1.64
N ASN A 104 -9.25 17.48 1.49
CA ASN A 104 -8.91 18.30 2.65
C ASN A 104 -10.11 18.50 3.59
N MET A 105 -11.32 18.70 3.06
CA MET A 105 -12.54 18.77 3.88
C MET A 105 -12.75 17.49 4.70
N MET A 106 -12.67 16.32 4.05
CA MET A 106 -12.79 15.02 4.73
C MET A 106 -11.67 14.79 5.75
N SER A 107 -10.49 15.34 5.50
CA SER A 107 -9.38 15.31 6.46
C SER A 107 -9.64 16.19 7.69
N THR A 108 -10.18 17.40 7.50
CA THR A 108 -10.58 18.29 8.60
C THR A 108 -11.66 17.65 9.48
N LEU A 109 -12.58 16.88 8.88
CA LEU A 109 -13.55 16.07 9.61
C LEU A 109 -12.93 14.85 10.32
N GLY A 110 -11.67 14.53 10.04
CA GLY A 110 -10.91 13.48 10.71
C GLY A 110 -11.06 12.09 10.10
N TYR A 111 -11.72 11.95 8.94
CA TYR A 111 -11.97 10.66 8.29
C TYR A 111 -10.75 10.11 7.54
N LEU A 112 -9.86 10.98 7.05
CA LEU A 112 -8.70 10.61 6.26
C LEU A 112 -7.54 11.61 6.44
N VAL A 113 -6.40 11.36 5.79
CA VAL A 113 -5.23 12.27 5.81
C VAL A 113 -5.35 13.37 4.75
N CYS A 114 -4.69 14.52 4.96
CA CYS A 114 -4.83 15.64 4.03
C CYS A 114 -4.27 15.29 2.65
N ALA A 115 -4.76 16.00 1.63
CA ALA A 115 -4.40 15.71 0.23
C ALA A 115 -2.88 15.78 -0.02
N LYS A 116 -2.19 16.70 0.69
CA LYS A 116 -0.73 16.80 0.67
C LYS A 116 -0.04 15.50 1.12
N THR A 117 -0.47 14.92 2.23
CA THR A 117 0.09 13.65 2.75
C THR A 117 -0.18 12.50 1.79
N VAL A 118 -1.37 12.43 1.19
CA VAL A 118 -1.69 11.40 0.17
C VAL A 118 -0.74 11.52 -1.03
N GLU A 119 -0.54 12.74 -1.55
CA GLU A 119 0.29 12.98 -2.73
C GLU A 119 1.78 12.70 -2.47
N GLU A 120 2.29 13.08 -1.31
CA GLU A 120 3.67 12.77 -0.90
C GLU A 120 3.89 11.25 -0.81
N TYR A 121 2.93 10.53 -0.21
CA TYR A 121 3.00 9.07 -0.15
C TYR A 121 2.98 8.44 -1.55
N ARG A 122 2.10 8.94 -2.44
CA ARG A 122 2.01 8.48 -3.84
C ARG A 122 3.34 8.65 -4.58
N LYS A 123 3.99 9.81 -4.44
CA LYS A 123 5.32 10.08 -5.04
C LYS A 123 6.39 9.14 -4.50
N GLN A 124 6.42 8.92 -3.19
CA GLN A 124 7.37 7.98 -2.58
C GLN A 124 7.13 6.54 -3.06
N PHE A 125 5.87 6.13 -3.16
CA PHE A 125 5.50 4.81 -3.67
C PHE A 125 5.92 4.62 -5.11
N GLN A 126 5.63 5.59 -5.98
CA GLN A 126 6.04 5.57 -7.39
C GLN A 126 7.56 5.45 -7.51
N LYS A 127 8.32 6.28 -6.78
CA LYS A 127 9.79 6.23 -6.79
C LYS A 127 10.31 4.84 -6.39
N LYS A 128 9.82 4.29 -5.27
CA LYS A 128 10.22 2.95 -4.79
C LYS A 128 9.89 1.86 -5.81
N HIS A 129 8.71 1.94 -6.42
CA HIS A 129 8.25 0.98 -7.40
C HIS A 129 9.10 1.03 -8.68
N SER A 130 9.39 2.23 -9.20
CA SER A 130 10.28 2.43 -10.35
C SER A 130 11.67 1.84 -10.09
N THR A 131 12.27 2.11 -8.93
CA THR A 131 13.57 1.52 -8.56
C THR A 131 13.50 0.00 -8.45
N LYS A 132 12.41 -0.55 -7.89
CA LYS A 132 12.24 -2.01 -7.80
C LYS A 132 12.15 -2.66 -9.19
N ILE A 133 11.42 -2.02 -10.11
CA ILE A 133 11.31 -2.48 -11.51
C ILE A 133 12.68 -2.42 -12.19
N GLU A 134 13.37 -1.30 -12.06
CA GLU A 134 14.69 -1.09 -12.67
C GLU A 134 15.69 -2.15 -12.18
N ASN A 135 15.76 -2.40 -10.87
CA ASN A 135 16.59 -3.44 -10.30
C ASN A 135 16.21 -4.83 -10.83
N HIS A 136 14.92 -5.14 -10.93
CA HIS A 136 14.45 -6.41 -11.48
C HIS A 136 14.92 -6.61 -12.93
N PHE A 137 14.83 -5.58 -13.77
CA PHE A 137 15.35 -5.65 -15.14
C PHE A 137 16.86 -5.79 -15.16
N ILE A 138 17.58 -5.11 -14.28
CA ILE A 138 19.05 -5.21 -14.19
C ILE A 138 19.52 -6.61 -13.80
N GLU A 139 18.82 -7.25 -12.87
CA GLU A 139 19.13 -8.62 -12.40
C GLU A 139 18.79 -9.66 -13.46
N ASN A 140 17.76 -9.43 -14.27
CA ASN A 140 17.22 -10.39 -15.23
C ASN A 140 17.51 -10.03 -16.69
N LYS A 141 18.53 -9.20 -16.96
CA LYS A 141 18.87 -8.70 -18.31
C LYS A 141 18.94 -9.81 -19.36
N ASN A 142 19.58 -10.92 -19.01
CA ASN A 142 19.80 -12.05 -19.93
C ASN A 142 18.53 -12.90 -20.17
N LEU A 143 17.46 -12.66 -19.42
CA LEU A 143 16.19 -13.38 -19.53
C LEU A 143 15.13 -12.59 -20.31
N PHE A 144 15.39 -11.30 -20.60
CA PHE A 144 14.41 -10.45 -21.24
C PHE A 144 14.48 -10.57 -22.77
N HIS A 145 13.36 -10.98 -23.36
CA HIS A 145 13.21 -11.15 -24.80
C HIS A 145 12.08 -10.24 -25.27
N SER A 146 12.36 -9.42 -26.28
CA SER A 146 11.32 -8.66 -26.98
C SER A 146 10.88 -9.45 -28.20
N TYR A 147 9.57 -9.68 -28.32
CA TYR A 147 8.97 -10.32 -29.48
C TYR A 147 8.15 -9.30 -30.25
N ASN A 148 8.52 -9.06 -31.50
CA ASN A 148 7.66 -8.39 -32.45
C ASN A 148 6.83 -9.46 -33.16
N ILE A 149 5.51 -9.37 -33.05
CA ILE A 149 4.57 -10.27 -33.70
C ILE A 149 3.86 -9.46 -34.77
N ASP A 150 4.18 -9.74 -36.03
CA ASP A 150 3.45 -9.20 -37.16
C ASP A 150 2.48 -10.24 -37.68
N ASP A 151 1.20 -9.89 -37.65
CA ASP A 151 0.11 -10.74 -38.12
C ASP A 151 -0.34 -10.27 -39.50
N TYR A 152 0.08 -10.98 -40.55
CA TYR A 152 -0.30 -10.69 -41.92
C TYR A 152 -1.60 -11.42 -42.25
N TYR A 153 -2.65 -10.64 -42.48
CA TYR A 153 -3.91 -11.13 -43.02
C TYR A 153 -3.97 -10.90 -44.53
N ALA A 154 -4.70 -11.77 -45.24
CA ALA A 154 -5.01 -11.61 -46.67
C ALA A 154 -3.77 -11.57 -47.59
N ILE A 155 -2.82 -12.48 -47.40
CA ILE A 155 -1.75 -12.69 -48.38
C ILE A 155 -2.37 -13.34 -49.62
N TYR A 156 -2.43 -12.58 -50.71
CA TYR A 156 -2.91 -13.06 -52.01
C TYR A 156 -1.74 -13.69 -52.78
N GLU A 157 -1.87 -14.96 -53.14
CA GLU A 157 -0.91 -15.61 -54.03
C GLU A 157 -1.15 -15.20 -55.48
N ASN A 158 -0.08 -14.99 -56.24
CA ASN A 158 -0.18 -14.75 -57.68
C ASN A 158 -0.77 -15.97 -58.37
N ARG A 159 -1.93 -15.80 -59.02
CA ARG A 159 -2.57 -16.85 -59.81
C ARG A 159 -2.34 -16.66 -61.30
N ARG A 160 -2.22 -17.79 -62.00
CA ARG A 160 -2.50 -17.83 -63.43
C ARG A 160 -4.02 -17.69 -63.60
N PRO A 161 -4.50 -16.83 -64.52
CA PRO A 161 -5.92 -16.62 -64.75
C PRO A 161 -6.53 -17.78 -65.57
N ASP A 162 -6.51 -18.99 -65.03
CA ASP A 162 -7.02 -20.20 -65.69
C ASP A 162 -8.16 -20.90 -64.90
N THR A 163 -8.51 -20.42 -63.71
CA THR A 163 -9.53 -21.05 -62.85
C THR A 163 -10.44 -20.03 -62.13
N VAL A 164 -11.74 -20.35 -62.01
CA VAL A 164 -12.82 -19.46 -61.50
C VAL A 164 -13.05 -19.59 -59.98
N LEU A 165 -12.23 -20.38 -59.27
CA LEU A 165 -12.33 -20.51 -57.81
C LEU A 165 -11.70 -19.29 -57.13
N THR A 166 -12.22 -18.78 -56.02
CA THR A 166 -11.55 -17.78 -55.17
C THR A 166 -10.54 -18.45 -54.23
N SER A 167 -9.32 -17.93 -54.08
CA SER A 167 -8.37 -18.43 -53.07
C SER A 167 -8.85 -18.05 -51.68
N THR A 168 -8.87 -18.99 -50.76
CA THR A 168 -8.90 -18.68 -49.33
C THR A 168 -7.60 -17.96 -48.96
N ALA A 169 -7.71 -16.85 -48.23
CA ALA A 169 -6.56 -16.09 -47.76
C ALA A 169 -5.69 -16.96 -46.84
N ASN A 170 -4.39 -17.03 -47.11
CA ASN A 170 -3.44 -17.63 -46.18
C ASN A 170 -3.19 -16.66 -45.02
N HIS A 171 -3.21 -17.19 -43.80
CA HIS A 171 -2.88 -16.47 -42.57
C HIS A 171 -1.41 -16.75 -42.23
N PHE A 172 -0.62 -15.69 -42.02
CA PHE A 172 0.79 -15.83 -41.69
C PHE A 172 1.17 -14.86 -40.59
N ALA A 173 1.67 -15.39 -39.47
CA ALA A 173 2.24 -14.59 -38.41
C ALA A 173 3.75 -14.77 -38.37
N THR A 174 4.49 -13.66 -38.37
CA THR A 174 5.94 -13.67 -38.14
C THR A 174 6.22 -13.24 -36.71
N CYS A 175 7.00 -14.05 -35.99
CA CYS A 175 7.53 -13.68 -34.67
C CYS A 175 9.03 -13.44 -34.78
N VAL A 176 9.48 -12.20 -34.60
CA VAL A 176 10.91 -11.86 -34.50
C VAL A 176 11.26 -11.61 -33.04
N GLY A 177 12.03 -12.52 -32.46
CA GLY A 177 12.59 -12.38 -31.12
C GLY A 177 13.96 -11.72 -31.16
N LYS A 178 14.16 -10.62 -30.43
CA LYS A 178 15.47 -10.01 -30.24
C LYS A 178 15.86 -10.02 -28.76
N PRO A 179 17.01 -10.62 -28.39
CA PRO A 179 17.53 -10.49 -27.03
C PRO A 179 17.91 -9.03 -26.79
N VAL A 180 17.52 -8.49 -25.65
CA VAL A 180 17.82 -7.08 -25.33
C VAL A 180 19.18 -7.02 -24.65
N ILE A 181 20.25 -6.93 -25.44
CA ILE A 181 21.64 -7.07 -24.97
C ILE A 181 22.27 -5.72 -24.55
N GLU A 182 21.80 -4.60 -25.12
CA GLU A 182 22.27 -3.25 -24.79
C GLU A 182 21.07 -2.29 -24.68
N HIS A 183 21.03 -1.43 -23.65
CA HIS A 183 19.95 -0.48 -23.44
C HIS A 183 20.49 0.95 -23.52
N PHE A 184 20.03 1.73 -24.50
CA PHE A 184 19.80 3.15 -24.23
C PHE A 184 18.46 3.24 -23.51
N SER A 185 18.45 3.85 -22.33
CA SER A 185 17.28 4.01 -21.47
C SER A 185 16.15 4.69 -22.24
N VAL A 186 15.15 3.93 -22.69
CA VAL A 186 13.89 4.53 -23.13
C VAL A 186 13.17 5.00 -21.88
N GLN A 187 12.95 6.31 -21.75
CA GLN A 187 12.08 6.87 -20.72
C GLN A 187 10.66 6.34 -20.92
N LEU A 188 10.32 5.29 -20.19
CA LEU A 188 9.00 4.68 -20.20
C LEU A 188 8.02 5.54 -19.39
N ASN A 189 7.18 6.30 -20.07
CA ASN A 189 6.02 6.93 -19.45
C ASN A 189 4.95 5.85 -19.20
N LEU A 190 4.69 5.54 -17.93
CA LEU A 190 3.81 4.46 -17.46
C LEU A 190 2.36 4.48 -18.02
N MET A 191 1.92 5.58 -18.63
CA MET A 191 0.60 5.70 -19.24
C MET A 191 0.45 4.91 -20.55
N GLU A 192 1.54 4.58 -21.26
CA GLU A 192 1.46 3.86 -22.54
C GLU A 192 1.20 2.35 -22.36
N TYR A 193 1.63 1.75 -21.25
CA TYR A 193 1.46 0.31 -21.01
C TYR A 193 0.00 -0.10 -20.77
N LEU A 194 -0.82 0.77 -20.18
CA LEU A 194 -2.25 0.48 -19.99
C LEU A 194 -3.03 0.45 -21.32
N PHE A 195 -2.51 1.13 -22.35
CA PHE A 195 -3.13 1.14 -23.68
C PHE A 195 -2.83 -0.16 -24.45
N ILE A 196 -1.63 -0.72 -24.31
CA ILE A 196 -1.23 -1.96 -25.00
C ILE A 196 -1.99 -3.18 -24.45
N ILE A 197 -2.11 -3.30 -23.12
CA ILE A 197 -2.80 -4.46 -22.50
C ILE A 197 -4.33 -4.43 -22.74
N ARG A 198 -4.94 -3.25 -22.88
CA ARG A 198 -6.39 -3.16 -23.16
C ARG A 198 -6.76 -3.56 -24.59
N LYS A 199 -5.84 -3.43 -25.56
CA LYS A 199 -6.13 -3.76 -26.97
C LYS A 199 -6.13 -5.28 -27.21
N THR A 200 -5.26 -6.03 -26.54
CA THR A 200 -5.17 -7.50 -26.68
C THR A 200 -6.38 -8.23 -26.09
N SER A 201 -6.98 -7.72 -25.01
CA SER A 201 -8.18 -8.33 -24.41
C SER A 201 -9.48 -8.10 -25.22
N LYS A 202 -9.59 -6.98 -25.96
CA LYS A 202 -10.80 -6.71 -26.76
C LYS A 202 -10.89 -7.57 -28.03
N HIS A 203 -9.77 -8.03 -28.59
CA HIS A 203 -9.79 -8.85 -29.80
C HIS A 203 -10.09 -10.34 -29.58
N GLN A 204 -9.96 -10.85 -28.35
CA GLN A 204 -10.28 -12.26 -28.05
C GLN A 204 -11.77 -12.55 -27.78
N LYS A 205 -12.66 -11.55 -27.77
CA LYS A 205 -14.10 -11.73 -27.49
C LYS A 205 -15.01 -11.74 -28.72
N SER A 206 -14.50 -11.60 -29.94
CA SER A 206 -15.33 -11.52 -31.16
C SER A 206 -15.16 -12.68 -32.15
N ALA A 207 -14.42 -13.74 -31.80
CA ALA A 207 -14.27 -14.94 -32.63
C ALA A 207 -14.79 -16.17 -31.87
N GLY A 208 -16.11 -16.27 -31.80
CA GLY A 208 -16.80 -17.41 -31.25
C GLY A 208 -18.20 -17.46 -31.82
N ILE A 209 -18.30 -17.93 -33.07
CA ILE A 209 -19.31 -18.81 -33.70
C ILE A 209 -18.56 -19.48 -34.86
#